data_AF-A0A059F3T3-F1
#
_entry.id   AF-A0A059F3T3-F1
#
_cell.length_a   1.000
_cell.length_b   1.000
_cell.length_c   1.000
_cell.angle_alpha   90.00
_cell.angle_beta   90.00
_cell.angle_gamma   90.00
#
_symmetry.space_group_name_H-M   'P 1'
#
loop_
_entity.id
_entity.type
_entity.pdbx_description
1 polymer ?
#
loop_
_entity_poly.entity_id
_entity_poly.type
_entity_poly.pdbx_seq_one_letter_code
_entity_poly.pdbx_strand_id
1 'polypeptide(L)'
;MDNEEGEDSCPICLCNYTTTGDHKIVSLKCGHLFGKQCIESWFNRRSTALCPKCCMKSKKTEIRPVFASKIIAIDSVKEEETIKELNQERKLRMDLQIENDKLKTTINYLNNELLKKESLKTQTTYNFLHKRLLKKFHTKVNKNSILIYEKMNNVILFSFLENKLGIKKFDANTLKNVEFFGVNDFFTSDFIKDIKPSPFNDGIFGIVYQKFFKLFTSFNNKEAYTFTHDRNLTSFDFDDENRHLIFLGCEDGKVSILNLETNRIIQEIFVAGCPIHSICKDNEILYCAGFLGVYKIIEDIIEKVEGRFYPVCTNLFSDGKSILATFRNESMTAMHYLLNTDLFLNLGRIHYRRNRDKIFNNYLFTVDDSNREIVVFDIEKWKVIYKYKINEEIIDFVSSEDKFFLLTEGGIYVFID
;
A
#
# COMPACT_ATOMS: atom_id res chain seq x y z
N MET A 1 -52.29 -11.68 30.81
CA MET A 1 -53.06 -12.77 31.42
C MET A 1 -53.65 -13.54 30.27
N ASP A 2 -53.10 -14.72 29.98
CA ASP A 2 -53.75 -15.83 29.29
C ASP A 2 -52.83 -17.06 29.42
N ASN A 3 -53.08 -17.84 30.48
CA ASN A 3 -52.87 -19.28 30.68
C ASN A 3 -51.67 -20.00 30.02
N GLU A 4 -50.53 -20.05 30.71
CA GLU A 4 -49.47 -21.08 30.52
C GLU A 4 -49.70 -22.30 31.45
N GLU A 5 -50.94 -22.77 31.64
CA GLU A 5 -51.21 -23.93 32.51
C GLU A 5 -51.10 -25.29 31.77
N GLY A 6 -50.24 -25.40 30.75
CA GLY A 6 -50.25 -26.55 29.82
C GLY A 6 -48.98 -27.40 29.70
N GLU A 7 -47.79 -26.92 30.07
CA GLU A 7 -46.53 -27.58 29.65
C GLU A 7 -45.81 -28.38 30.76
N ASP A 8 -46.11 -28.14 32.02
CA ASP A 8 -45.41 -28.76 33.17
C ASP A 8 -46.14 -29.97 33.80
N SER A 9 -47.17 -30.50 33.13
CA SER A 9 -48.00 -31.61 33.64
C SER A 9 -48.02 -32.84 32.73
N CYS A 10 -48.31 -34.00 33.33
CA CYS A 10 -48.42 -35.27 32.60
C CYS A 10 -49.63 -35.24 31.66
N PRO A 11 -49.47 -35.48 30.34
CA PRO A 11 -50.58 -35.37 29.38
C PRO A 11 -51.63 -36.48 29.51
N ILE A 12 -51.40 -37.50 30.35
CA ILE A 12 -52.35 -38.60 30.58
C ILE A 12 -53.30 -38.28 31.73
N CYS A 13 -52.79 -37.75 32.84
CA CYS A 13 -53.59 -37.47 34.04
C CYS A 13 -53.71 -35.99 34.39
N LEU A 14 -52.98 -35.13 33.66
CA LEU A 14 -52.91 -33.68 33.84
C LEU A 14 -52.37 -33.25 35.22
N CYS A 15 -51.69 -34.14 35.94
CA CYS A 15 -51.05 -33.82 37.21
C CYS A 15 -49.59 -33.41 37.01
N ASN A 16 -49.06 -32.60 37.92
CA ASN A 16 -47.65 -32.21 37.93
C ASN A 16 -46.72 -33.42 38.11
N TYR A 17 -45.57 -33.37 37.46
CA TYR A 17 -44.54 -34.39 37.64
C TYR A 17 -43.90 -34.34 39.02
N THR A 18 -43.47 -35.50 39.53
CA THR A 18 -42.71 -35.57 40.78
C THR A 18 -41.23 -35.88 40.51
N THR A 19 -40.32 -35.38 41.34
CA THR A 19 -38.89 -35.73 41.22
C THR A 19 -38.61 -37.16 41.74
N THR A 20 -39.47 -37.68 42.61
CA THR A 20 -39.38 -39.01 43.22
C THR A 20 -40.74 -39.73 43.23
N GLY A 21 -40.75 -41.05 43.44
CA GLY A 21 -41.97 -41.85 43.50
C GLY A 21 -42.50 -42.30 42.12
N ASP A 22 -43.76 -42.72 42.10
CA ASP A 22 -44.38 -43.42 40.96
C ASP A 22 -44.79 -42.48 39.82
N HIS A 23 -44.94 -41.18 40.09
CA HIS A 23 -45.28 -40.17 39.09
C HIS A 23 -44.06 -39.38 38.57
N LYS A 24 -42.87 -39.99 38.64
CA LYS A 24 -41.65 -39.36 38.12
C LYS A 24 -41.62 -39.25 36.60
N ILE A 25 -40.89 -38.26 36.09
CA ILE A 25 -40.77 -38.01 34.64
C ILE A 25 -40.06 -39.19 33.97
N VAL A 26 -40.67 -39.72 32.92
CA VAL A 26 -40.06 -40.67 31.99
C VAL A 26 -40.29 -40.21 30.56
N SER A 27 -39.36 -40.55 29.68
CA SER A 27 -39.47 -40.36 28.24
C SER A 27 -39.67 -41.70 27.54
N LEU A 28 -40.50 -41.72 26.50
CA LEU A 28 -40.55 -42.82 25.54
C LEU A 28 -39.44 -42.66 24.49
N LYS A 29 -39.21 -43.69 23.66
CA LYS A 29 -38.25 -43.63 22.54
C LYS A 29 -38.47 -42.41 21.61
N CYS A 30 -39.71 -41.96 21.46
CA CYS A 30 -40.07 -40.80 20.65
C CYS A 30 -39.77 -39.43 21.30
N GLY A 31 -39.21 -39.40 22.51
CA GLY A 31 -38.84 -38.16 23.22
C GLY A 31 -39.94 -37.57 24.12
N HIS A 32 -41.22 -37.89 23.88
CA HIS A 32 -42.33 -37.36 24.68
C HIS A 32 -42.29 -37.81 26.15
N LEU A 33 -42.63 -36.87 27.03
CA LEU A 33 -42.57 -37.02 28.49
C LEU A 33 -43.93 -37.39 29.09
N PHE A 34 -43.90 -38.26 30.11
CA PHE A 34 -45.07 -38.72 30.86
C PHE A 34 -44.69 -39.04 32.31
N GLY A 35 -45.67 -39.09 33.21
CA GLY A 35 -45.49 -39.66 34.55
C GLY A 35 -45.35 -41.18 34.44
N LYS A 36 -44.36 -41.75 35.14
CA LYS A 36 -44.00 -43.16 35.02
C LYS A 36 -45.19 -44.10 35.17
N GLN A 37 -45.95 -43.98 36.26
CA GLN A 37 -47.12 -44.82 36.52
C GLN A 37 -48.20 -44.67 35.44
N CYS A 38 -48.41 -43.46 34.92
CA CYS A 38 -49.41 -43.21 33.90
C CYS A 38 -49.06 -43.87 32.58
N ILE A 39 -47.81 -43.74 32.13
CA ILE A 39 -47.41 -44.39 30.87
C ILE A 39 -47.24 -45.90 31.05
N GLU A 40 -46.81 -46.39 32.21
CA GLU A 40 -46.77 -47.85 32.48
C GLU A 40 -48.19 -48.46 32.49
N SER A 41 -49.17 -47.74 33.04
CA SER A 41 -50.59 -48.13 33.01
C SER A 41 -51.16 -48.09 31.60
N TRP A 42 -50.74 -47.13 30.78
CA TRP A 42 -51.12 -47.04 29.36
C TRP A 42 -50.65 -48.26 28.56
N PHE A 43 -49.46 -48.78 28.85
CA PHE A 43 -48.99 -50.04 28.28
C PHE A 43 -49.74 -51.26 28.84
N ASN A 44 -50.30 -51.15 30.05
CA ASN A 44 -51.01 -52.22 30.75
C ASN A 44 -50.12 -53.51 30.80
N ARG A 45 -50.70 -54.68 30.51
CA ARG A 45 -49.99 -55.97 30.37
C ARG A 45 -49.28 -56.16 29.01
N ARG A 46 -49.34 -55.18 28.09
CA ARG A 46 -48.74 -55.29 26.76
C ARG A 46 -47.27 -54.87 26.79
N SER A 47 -46.44 -55.54 26.00
CA SER A 47 -45.02 -55.20 25.83
C SER A 47 -44.81 -53.98 24.92
N THR A 48 -45.81 -53.62 24.11
CA THR A 48 -45.78 -52.49 23.17
C THR A 48 -47.10 -51.71 23.16
N ALA A 49 -47.01 -50.38 23.04
CA ALA A 49 -48.16 -49.49 22.86
C ALA A 49 -47.79 -48.30 21.95
N LEU A 50 -48.80 -47.57 21.49
CA LEU A 50 -48.59 -46.30 20.78
C LEU A 50 -48.43 -45.17 21.80
N CYS A 51 -47.51 -44.25 21.52
CA CYS A 51 -47.33 -43.03 22.31
C CYS A 51 -48.63 -42.20 22.32
N PRO A 52 -49.14 -41.76 23.48
CA PRO A 52 -50.35 -40.93 23.56
C PRO A 52 -50.27 -39.59 22.81
N LYS A 53 -49.07 -39.01 22.66
CA LYS A 53 -48.88 -37.70 21.99
C LYS A 53 -48.70 -37.80 20.48
N CYS A 54 -47.90 -38.75 19.99
CA CYS A 54 -47.53 -38.82 18.57
C CYS A 54 -47.86 -40.13 17.87
N CYS A 55 -48.54 -41.06 18.55
CA CYS A 55 -48.94 -42.37 18.04
C CYS A 55 -47.78 -43.27 17.55
N MET A 56 -46.51 -42.92 17.84
CA MET A 56 -45.37 -43.75 17.48
C MET A 56 -45.30 -45.02 18.36
N LYS A 57 -45.09 -46.19 17.75
CA LYS A 57 -44.96 -47.47 18.46
C LYS A 57 -43.72 -47.47 19.35
N SER A 58 -43.90 -47.75 20.64
CA SER A 58 -42.83 -47.82 21.65
C SER A 58 -42.92 -49.14 22.43
N LYS A 59 -41.80 -49.64 22.93
CA LYS A 59 -41.75 -50.83 23.81
C LYS A 59 -41.68 -50.41 25.28
N LYS A 60 -42.24 -51.23 26.18
CA LYS A 60 -42.23 -50.94 27.64
C LYS A 60 -40.81 -50.87 28.20
N THR A 61 -39.88 -51.66 27.64
CA THR A 61 -38.45 -51.63 27.97
C THR A 61 -37.72 -50.37 27.53
N GLU A 62 -38.35 -49.53 26.69
CA GLU A 62 -37.77 -48.28 26.19
C GLU A 62 -38.22 -47.05 27.02
N ILE A 63 -38.97 -47.26 28.10
CA ILE A 63 -39.34 -46.21 29.06
C ILE A 63 -38.08 -45.83 29.85
N ARG A 64 -37.64 -44.58 29.72
CA ARG A 64 -36.40 -44.08 30.35
C ARG A 64 -36.71 -42.99 31.37
N PRO A 65 -36.27 -43.09 32.63
CA PRO A 65 -36.43 -42.01 33.60
C PRO A 65 -35.61 -40.79 33.19
N VAL A 66 -36.20 -39.61 33.36
CA VAL A 66 -35.52 -38.32 33.18
C VAL A 66 -35.26 -37.74 34.55
N PHE A 67 -33.98 -37.54 34.87
CA PHE A 67 -33.56 -36.93 36.13
C PHE A 67 -33.23 -35.47 35.86
N ALA A 68 -34.20 -34.58 36.11
CA ALA A 68 -34.04 -33.14 35.97
C ALA A 68 -34.71 -32.43 37.15
N SER A 69 -34.06 -31.38 37.65
CA SER A 69 -34.61 -30.55 38.74
C SER A 69 -35.68 -29.57 38.23
N LYS A 70 -35.58 -29.16 36.96
CA LYS A 70 -36.55 -28.31 36.26
C LYS A 70 -36.36 -28.52 34.73
N ILE A 71 -37.46 -28.67 33.99
CA ILE A 71 -37.45 -28.71 32.52
C ILE A 71 -38.30 -27.51 32.07
N ILE A 72 -37.74 -26.66 31.20
CA ILE A 72 -38.45 -25.51 30.62
C ILE A 72 -38.16 -25.54 29.12
N ALA A 73 -39.19 -25.51 28.29
CA ALA A 73 -39.02 -25.21 26.88
C ALA A 73 -38.87 -23.69 26.74
N ILE A 74 -37.72 -23.23 26.25
CA ILE A 74 -37.50 -21.82 25.94
C ILE A 74 -37.75 -21.66 24.44
N ASP A 75 -38.71 -20.83 24.07
CA ASP A 75 -39.01 -20.54 22.68
C ASP A 75 -37.91 -19.63 22.08
N SER A 76 -36.90 -20.25 21.45
CA SER A 76 -35.72 -19.57 20.90
C SER A 76 -35.94 -19.01 19.49
N VAL A 77 -37.13 -19.17 18.91
CA VAL A 77 -37.43 -18.80 17.51
C VAL A 77 -37.18 -17.31 17.26
N LYS A 78 -37.65 -16.43 18.16
CA LYS A 78 -37.43 -14.98 18.04
C LYS A 78 -35.96 -14.58 18.16
N GLU A 79 -35.19 -15.28 18.98
CA GLU A 79 -33.76 -15.01 19.14
C GLU A 79 -32.99 -15.39 17.87
N GLU A 80 -33.32 -16.53 17.27
CA GLU A 80 -32.73 -16.98 16.00
C GLU A 80 -33.09 -16.05 14.83
N GLU A 81 -34.33 -15.56 14.75
CA GLU A 81 -34.76 -14.57 13.76
C GLU A 81 -33.99 -13.25 13.92
N THR A 82 -33.88 -12.76 15.15
CA THR A 82 -33.15 -11.51 15.46
C THR A 82 -31.67 -11.63 15.09
N ILE A 83 -31.03 -12.78 15.35
CA ILE A 83 -29.63 -13.03 14.98
C ILE A 83 -29.44 -13.05 13.45
N LYS A 84 -30.39 -13.63 12.71
CA LYS A 84 -30.36 -13.63 11.24
C LYS A 84 -30.48 -12.22 10.67
N GLU A 85 -31.43 -11.42 11.17
CA GLU A 85 -31.59 -10.02 10.77
C GLU A 85 -30.33 -9.19 11.08
N LEU A 86 -29.77 -9.34 12.28
CA LEU A 86 -28.54 -8.63 12.66
C LEU A 86 -27.36 -8.97 11.74
N ASN A 87 -27.21 -10.23 11.34
CA ASN A 87 -26.15 -10.66 10.44
C ASN A 87 -26.35 -10.13 9.01
N GLN A 88 -27.60 -10.08 8.53
CA GLN A 88 -27.92 -9.48 7.23
C GLN A 88 -27.62 -7.98 7.23
N GLU A 89 -28.03 -7.25 8.28
CA GLU A 89 -27.77 -5.83 8.43
C GLU A 89 -26.27 -5.52 8.51
N ARG A 90 -25.50 -6.33 9.25
CA ARG A 90 -24.04 -6.21 9.32
C ARG A 90 -23.38 -6.36 7.95
N LYS A 91 -23.85 -7.33 7.15
CA LYS A 91 -23.35 -7.55 5.79
C LYS A 91 -23.67 -6.35 4.90
N LEU A 92 -24.92 -5.89 4.91
CA LEU A 92 -25.35 -4.74 4.12
C LEU A 92 -24.56 -3.48 4.49
N ARG A 93 -24.32 -3.24 5.79
CA ARG A 93 -23.52 -2.12 6.29
C ARG A 93 -22.06 -2.20 5.83
N MET A 94 -21.49 -3.41 5.78
CA MET A 94 -20.13 -3.61 5.28
C MET A 94 -20.03 -3.35 3.77
N ASP A 95 -21.01 -3.82 3.00
CA ASP A 95 -21.09 -3.57 1.55
C ASP A 95 -21.26 -2.06 1.25
N LEU A 96 -22.15 -1.38 1.98
CA LEU A 96 -22.34 0.07 1.88
C LEU A 96 -21.09 0.86 2.27
N GLN A 97 -20.31 0.37 3.24
CA GLN A 97 -19.05 1.00 3.63
C GLN A 97 -18.01 0.90 2.52
N ILE A 98 -17.87 -0.27 1.89
CA ILE A 98 -16.98 -0.49 0.75
C ILE A 98 -17.38 0.43 -0.42
N GLU A 99 -18.68 0.53 -0.70
CA GLU A 99 -19.18 1.40 -1.77
C GLU A 99 -18.97 2.89 -1.46
N ASN A 100 -19.17 3.32 -0.20
CA ASN A 100 -18.84 4.67 0.24
C ASN A 100 -17.36 5.00 0.04
N ASP A 101 -16.48 4.06 0.38
CA ASP A 101 -15.04 4.25 0.24
C ASP A 101 -14.62 4.29 -1.24
N LYS A 102 -15.27 3.51 -2.11
CA LYS A 102 -15.13 3.64 -3.57
C LYS A 102 -15.57 5.01 -4.07
N LEU A 103 -16.77 5.46 -3.68
CA LEU A 103 -17.31 6.76 -4.10
C LEU A 103 -16.43 7.92 -3.64
N LYS A 104 -15.91 7.89 -2.41
CA LYS A 104 -14.96 8.89 -1.91
C LYS A 104 -13.68 8.93 -2.74
N THR A 105 -13.14 7.77 -3.11
CA THR A 105 -11.97 7.68 -3.99
C THR A 105 -12.27 8.28 -5.37
N THR A 106 -13.43 7.98 -5.95
CA THR A 106 -13.87 8.56 -7.24
C THR A 106 -14.04 10.08 -7.15
N ILE A 107 -14.64 10.60 -6.07
CA ILE A 107 -14.78 12.04 -5.86
C ILE A 107 -13.41 12.71 -5.75
N ASN A 108 -12.48 12.14 -4.99
CA ASN A 108 -11.12 12.66 -4.90
C ASN A 108 -10.41 12.63 -6.25
N TYR A 109 -10.61 11.59 -7.06
CA TYR A 109 -10.08 11.52 -8.42
C TYR A 109 -10.62 12.63 -9.31
N LEU A 110 -11.95 12.83 -9.35
CA LEU A 110 -12.58 13.87 -10.16
C LEU A 110 -12.16 15.28 -9.70
N ASN A 111 -12.02 15.51 -8.39
CA ASN A 111 -11.49 16.76 -7.86
C ASN A 111 -10.05 16.99 -8.30
N ASN A 112 -9.21 15.95 -8.30
CA ASN A 112 -7.83 16.04 -8.80
C ASN A 112 -7.78 16.30 -10.31
N GLU A 113 -8.68 15.71 -11.11
CA GLU A 113 -8.77 16.03 -12.54
C GLU A 113 -9.20 17.48 -12.78
N LEU A 114 -10.13 17.99 -11.97
CA LEU A 114 -10.53 19.39 -12.00
C LEU A 114 -9.36 20.30 -11.66
N LEU A 115 -8.61 20.00 -10.59
CA LEU A 115 -7.39 20.74 -10.23
C LEU A 115 -6.30 20.67 -11.30
N LYS A 116 -6.13 19.53 -11.97
CA LYS A 116 -5.23 19.39 -13.13
C LYS A 116 -5.68 20.30 -14.28
N LYS A 117 -6.97 20.32 -14.61
CA LYS A 117 -7.54 21.20 -15.65
C LYS A 117 -7.50 22.69 -15.28
N GLU A 118 -7.60 23.01 -13.99
CA GLU A 118 -7.47 24.37 -13.47
C GLU A 118 -6.02 24.86 -13.47
N SER A 119 -5.07 24.01 -13.06
CA SER A 119 -3.63 24.33 -13.11
C SER A 119 -3.10 24.46 -14.54
N LEU A 120 -3.68 23.74 -15.51
CA LEU A 120 -3.44 23.95 -16.95
C LEU A 120 -3.92 25.32 -17.46
N LYS A 121 -4.92 25.95 -16.79
CA LYS A 121 -5.45 27.27 -17.15
C LYS A 121 -4.71 28.43 -16.50
N THR A 122 -4.01 28.21 -15.39
CA THR A 122 -3.14 29.20 -14.74
C THR A 122 -1.67 28.89 -15.01
N GLN A 123 -1.09 29.54 -16.03
CA GLN A 123 0.37 29.64 -16.20
C GLN A 123 1.00 30.50 -15.08
N THR A 124 0.89 30.08 -13.83
CA THR A 124 1.78 30.59 -12.77
C THR A 124 3.10 29.86 -12.93
N THR A 125 4.13 30.57 -13.38
CA THR A 125 5.51 30.09 -13.38
C THR A 125 5.91 29.69 -11.96
N TYR A 126 5.89 28.39 -11.66
CA TYR A 126 6.39 27.84 -10.42
C TYR A 126 7.86 28.25 -10.26
N ASN A 127 8.21 28.85 -9.12
CA ASN A 127 9.59 29.16 -8.80
C ASN A 127 10.23 27.92 -8.17
N PHE A 128 11.05 27.18 -8.92
CA PHE A 128 11.80 26.04 -8.39
C PHE A 128 13.14 26.44 -7.77
N LEU A 129 13.49 27.73 -7.82
CA LEU A 129 14.78 28.25 -7.40
C LEU A 129 14.64 29.06 -6.10
N HIS A 130 14.64 28.33 -5.00
CA HIS A 130 14.58 28.88 -3.64
C HIS A 130 15.99 29.12 -3.11
N LYS A 131 16.42 30.39 -2.96
CA LYS A 131 17.84 30.72 -2.71
C LYS A 131 18.18 30.95 -1.25
N ARG A 132 17.23 31.41 -0.46
CA ARG A 132 17.46 31.87 0.91
C ARG A 132 17.36 30.71 1.89
N LEU A 133 18.44 30.44 2.62
CA LEU A 133 18.43 29.42 3.66
C LEU A 133 17.46 29.84 4.78
N LEU A 134 16.42 29.03 5.01
CA LEU A 134 15.50 29.20 6.12
C LEU A 134 16.06 28.56 7.39
N LYS A 135 16.41 27.26 7.32
CA LYS A 135 16.84 26.48 8.48
C LYS A 135 17.55 25.20 8.07
N LYS A 136 18.37 24.66 8.98
CA LYS A 136 18.88 23.29 8.96
C LYS A 136 18.25 22.44 10.07
N PHE A 137 17.84 21.22 9.73
CA PHE A 137 17.38 20.19 10.66
C PHE A 137 18.45 19.11 10.79
N HIS A 138 18.95 18.91 12.00
CA HIS A 138 19.84 17.78 12.27
C HIS A 138 19.05 16.48 12.38
N THR A 139 19.44 15.50 11.58
CA THR A 139 18.87 14.15 11.63
C THR A 139 19.95 13.18 11.15
N LYS A 140 19.95 11.96 11.69
CA LYS A 140 20.79 10.89 11.13
C LYS A 140 20.29 10.58 9.72
N VAL A 141 21.22 10.40 8.79
CA VAL A 141 20.95 10.07 7.38
C VAL A 141 21.92 8.98 6.93
N ASN A 142 21.47 8.09 6.05
CA ASN A 142 22.31 7.09 5.42
C ASN A 142 22.81 7.60 4.06
N LYS A 143 24.01 7.19 3.63
CA LYS A 143 24.59 7.67 2.37
C LYS A 143 23.73 7.40 1.13
N ASN A 144 22.92 6.35 1.16
CA ASN A 144 22.04 5.94 0.06
C ASN A 144 20.60 6.44 0.23
N SER A 145 20.34 7.33 1.21
CA SER A 145 18.99 7.81 1.47
C SER A 145 18.38 8.47 0.23
N ILE A 146 17.09 8.21 0.01
CA ILE A 146 16.31 8.76 -1.10
C ILE A 146 15.38 9.80 -0.51
N LEU A 147 15.34 11.00 -1.08
CA LEU A 147 14.46 12.10 -0.66
C LEU A 147 13.40 12.34 -1.73
N ILE A 148 12.13 12.29 -1.32
CA ILE A 148 11.00 12.63 -2.19
C ILE A 148 10.08 13.64 -1.52
N TYR A 149 9.32 14.34 -2.35
CA TYR A 149 8.24 15.23 -1.97
C TYR A 149 6.92 14.62 -2.44
N GLU A 150 5.96 14.45 -1.53
CA GLU A 150 4.62 14.00 -1.82
C GLU A 150 3.67 15.20 -1.73
N LYS A 151 3.09 15.57 -2.87
CA LYS A 151 2.40 16.85 -3.07
C LYS A 151 1.01 16.88 -2.40
N MET A 152 0.27 15.78 -2.38
CA MET A 152 -1.12 15.75 -1.90
C MET A 152 -1.23 16.14 -0.42
N ASN A 153 -0.39 15.54 0.43
CA ASN A 153 -0.35 15.85 1.86
C ASN A 153 0.78 16.83 2.21
N ASN A 154 1.52 17.32 1.21
CA ASN A 154 2.62 18.26 1.35
C ASN A 154 3.68 17.81 2.37
N VAL A 155 4.17 16.57 2.20
CA VAL A 155 5.14 15.95 3.10
C VAL A 155 6.45 15.62 2.40
N ILE A 156 7.54 15.69 3.16
CA ILE A 156 8.85 15.21 2.73
C ILE A 156 9.06 13.84 3.35
N LEU A 157 9.46 12.88 2.50
CA LEU A 157 9.75 11.51 2.89
C LEU A 157 11.20 11.21 2.54
N PHE A 158 11.92 10.55 3.44
CA PHE A 158 13.22 9.98 3.10
C PHE A 158 13.47 8.62 3.73
N SER A 159 14.13 7.74 2.97
CA SER A 159 14.51 6.42 3.47
C SER A 159 15.52 6.54 4.61
N PHE A 160 15.34 5.75 5.65
CA PHE A 160 16.18 5.74 6.83
C PHE A 160 16.42 4.30 7.30
N LEU A 161 17.67 4.00 7.65
CA LEU A 161 18.09 2.71 8.20
C LEU A 161 18.95 2.96 9.45
N GLU A 162 18.45 2.56 10.60
CA GLU A 162 19.22 2.48 11.84
C GLU A 162 19.16 1.05 12.36
N ASN A 163 18.09 0.71 13.08
CA ASN A 163 17.80 -0.64 13.55
C ASN A 163 16.78 -1.36 12.65
N LYS A 164 15.79 -0.62 12.17
CA LYS A 164 14.70 -1.10 11.31
C LYS A 164 14.72 -0.27 10.04
N LEU A 165 14.45 -0.91 8.90
CA LEU A 165 14.32 -0.21 7.63
C LEU A 165 13.00 0.54 7.62
N GLY A 166 13.04 1.83 7.29
CA GLY A 166 11.82 2.63 7.28
C GLY A 166 11.97 3.95 6.56
N ILE A 167 10.99 4.80 6.79
CA ILE A 167 10.88 6.11 6.17
C ILE A 167 10.67 7.12 7.28
N LYS A 168 11.47 8.19 7.23
CA LYS A 168 11.23 9.39 8.01
C LYS A 168 10.35 10.34 7.20
N LYS A 169 9.36 10.92 7.85
CA LYS A 169 8.37 11.82 7.28
C LYS A 169 8.33 13.10 8.09
N PHE A 170 8.22 14.25 7.43
CA PHE A 170 7.88 15.51 8.10
C PHE A 170 7.06 16.40 7.17
N ASP A 171 6.27 17.29 7.76
CA ASP A 171 5.42 18.22 7.04
C ASP A 171 6.27 19.35 6.41
N ALA A 172 6.09 19.59 5.11
CA ALA A 172 6.91 20.53 4.35
C ALA A 172 6.62 22.00 4.69
N ASN A 173 5.47 22.32 5.30
CA ASN A 173 5.08 23.68 5.69
C ASN A 173 5.55 24.03 7.09
N THR A 174 5.12 23.24 8.06
CA THR A 174 5.41 23.44 9.47
C THR A 174 6.85 23.09 9.81
N LEU A 175 7.47 22.19 9.02
CA LEU A 175 8.79 21.64 9.27
C LEU A 175 8.90 21.00 10.67
N LYS A 176 7.77 20.51 11.18
CA LYS A 176 7.62 19.84 12.48
C LYS A 176 7.20 18.38 12.25
N ASN A 177 7.20 17.60 13.33
CA ASN A 177 6.71 16.22 13.38
C ASN A 177 7.50 15.26 12.49
N VAL A 178 8.78 15.04 12.82
CA VAL A 178 9.56 13.97 12.18
C VAL A 178 9.06 12.62 12.69
N GLU A 179 8.15 12.02 11.94
CA GLU A 179 7.65 10.66 12.17
C GLU A 179 8.62 9.66 11.54
N PHE A 180 8.78 8.51 12.18
CA PHE A 180 9.44 7.36 11.57
C PHE A 180 8.44 6.20 11.57
N PHE A 181 8.26 5.58 10.41
CA PHE A 181 7.50 4.34 10.30
C PHE A 181 8.36 3.29 9.60
N GLY A 182 8.32 2.08 10.15
CA GLY A 182 9.07 0.96 9.63
C GLY A 182 8.36 0.32 8.45
N VAL A 183 9.16 -0.09 7.47
CA VAL A 183 8.70 -0.73 6.24
C VAL A 183 8.72 -2.26 6.35
N ASN A 184 9.57 -2.79 7.24
CA ASN A 184 9.71 -4.21 7.49
C ASN A 184 9.57 -4.54 8.98
N ASP A 185 9.13 -5.75 9.31
CA ASP A 185 8.99 -6.17 10.72
C ASP A 185 10.28 -6.73 11.32
N PHE A 186 11.27 -7.04 10.48
CA PHE A 186 12.52 -7.65 10.88
C PHE A 186 13.71 -6.70 10.76
N PHE A 187 14.76 -6.96 11.52
CA PHE A 187 16.04 -6.27 11.32
C PHE A 187 16.62 -6.68 9.96
N THR A 188 17.02 -5.69 9.16
CA THR A 188 17.70 -5.91 7.88
C THR A 188 18.85 -4.93 7.75
N SER A 189 19.92 -5.33 7.07
CA SER A 189 20.97 -4.42 6.61
C SER A 189 20.68 -3.84 5.23
N ASP A 190 19.60 -4.28 4.57
CA ASP A 190 19.22 -3.76 3.26
C ASP A 190 18.67 -2.35 3.34
N PHE A 191 18.83 -1.62 2.24
CA PHE A 191 18.32 -0.27 2.05
C PHE A 191 17.19 -0.25 1.02
N ILE A 192 16.34 0.76 1.12
CA ILE A 192 15.33 1.04 0.08
C ILE A 192 16.08 1.45 -1.19
N LYS A 193 15.84 0.74 -2.29
CA LYS A 193 16.51 0.95 -3.57
C LYS A 193 15.86 2.06 -4.39
N ASP A 194 14.54 2.23 -4.25
CA ASP A 194 13.77 3.24 -4.97
C ASP A 194 12.51 3.66 -4.19
N ILE A 195 12.13 4.93 -4.32
CA ILE A 195 10.92 5.54 -3.72
C ILE A 195 10.35 6.52 -4.74
N LYS A 196 9.07 6.40 -5.06
CA LYS A 196 8.37 7.34 -5.96
C LYS A 196 6.95 7.63 -5.47
N PRO A 197 6.51 8.88 -5.50
CA PRO A 197 5.10 9.21 -5.30
C PRO A 197 4.26 8.76 -6.51
N SER A 198 2.99 8.45 -6.27
CA SER A 198 1.99 8.18 -7.30
C SER A 198 1.82 9.41 -8.21
N PRO A 199 1.82 9.24 -9.55
CA PRO A 199 1.61 10.35 -10.49
C PRO A 199 0.18 10.92 -10.44
N PHE A 200 -0.72 10.25 -9.70
CA PHE A 200 -2.13 10.63 -9.57
C PHE A 200 -2.40 11.59 -8.41
N ASN A 201 -1.37 11.99 -7.66
CA ASN A 201 -1.46 12.93 -6.54
C ASN A 201 -2.54 12.55 -5.52
N ASP A 202 -2.57 11.28 -5.13
CA ASP A 202 -3.56 10.68 -4.23
C ASP A 202 -2.99 10.35 -2.83
N GLY A 203 -1.80 10.85 -2.52
CA GLY A 203 -1.13 10.56 -1.25
C GLY A 203 -0.56 9.16 -1.16
N ILE A 204 -0.47 8.41 -2.27
CA ILE A 204 0.19 7.10 -2.32
C ILE A 204 1.63 7.28 -2.79
N PHE A 205 2.54 6.49 -2.22
CA PHE A 205 3.89 6.34 -2.74
C PHE A 205 4.31 4.88 -2.69
N GLY A 206 5.14 4.48 -3.65
CA GLY A 206 5.70 3.15 -3.74
C GLY A 206 7.13 3.10 -3.23
N ILE A 207 7.55 1.92 -2.81
CA ILE A 207 8.95 1.63 -2.48
C ILE A 207 9.35 0.24 -2.97
N VAL A 208 10.66 0.10 -3.21
CA VAL A 208 11.29 -1.18 -3.53
C VAL A 208 12.47 -1.45 -2.61
N TYR A 209 12.51 -2.65 -2.03
CA TYR A 209 13.68 -3.18 -1.32
C TYR A 209 13.71 -4.70 -1.42
N GLN A 210 14.90 -5.31 -1.52
CA GLN A 210 15.07 -6.75 -1.75
C GLN A 210 14.16 -7.24 -2.91
N LYS A 211 13.18 -8.10 -2.62
CA LYS A 211 12.19 -8.68 -3.54
C LYS A 211 10.81 -8.03 -3.42
N PHE A 212 10.67 -7.05 -2.54
CA PHE A 212 9.40 -6.47 -2.17
C PHE A 212 9.15 -5.18 -2.92
N PHE A 213 7.96 -5.08 -3.49
CA PHE A 213 7.35 -3.83 -3.88
C PHE A 213 6.19 -3.55 -2.91
N LYS A 214 6.13 -2.34 -2.37
CA LYS A 214 5.08 -1.96 -1.41
C LYS A 214 4.53 -0.59 -1.71
N LEU A 215 3.25 -0.39 -1.46
CA LEU A 215 2.58 0.92 -1.48
C LEU A 215 2.21 1.33 -0.06
N PHE A 216 2.36 2.61 0.22
CA PHE A 216 1.99 3.22 1.49
C PHE A 216 1.17 4.48 1.24
N THR A 217 0.33 4.85 2.20
CA THR A 217 -0.32 6.16 2.20
C THR A 217 0.50 7.15 3.03
N SER A 218 0.76 8.34 2.49
CA SER A 218 1.45 9.42 3.20
C SER A 218 0.57 10.05 4.29
N PHE A 219 -0.76 9.84 4.24
CA PHE A 219 -1.69 10.36 5.24
C PHE A 219 -1.52 9.68 6.61
N ASN A 220 -1.62 8.35 6.67
CA ASN A 220 -1.58 7.58 7.93
C ASN A 220 -0.36 6.65 8.05
N ASN A 221 0.56 6.68 7.08
CA ASN A 221 1.78 5.87 7.03
C ASN A 221 1.55 4.35 7.03
N LYS A 222 0.33 3.88 6.72
CA LYS A 222 0.02 2.46 6.64
C LYS A 222 0.37 1.89 5.27
N GLU A 223 0.79 0.63 5.30
CA GLU A 223 0.94 -0.20 4.11
C GLU A 223 -0.43 -0.39 3.47
N ALA A 224 -0.56 0.03 2.21
CA ALA A 224 -1.76 -0.13 1.39
C ALA A 224 -1.70 -1.41 0.55
N TYR A 225 -0.49 -1.86 0.17
CA TYR A 225 -0.30 -3.00 -0.69
C TYR A 225 1.13 -3.56 -0.58
N THR A 226 1.28 -4.87 -0.73
CA THR A 226 2.58 -5.55 -0.80
C THR A 226 2.55 -6.61 -1.90
N PHE A 227 3.61 -6.62 -2.71
CA PHE A 227 3.91 -7.65 -3.69
C PHE A 227 5.32 -8.19 -3.43
N THR A 228 5.48 -9.51 -3.60
CA THR A 228 6.78 -10.20 -3.48
C THR A 228 7.13 -10.82 -4.82
N HIS A 229 8.27 -10.42 -5.37
CA HIS A 229 8.80 -10.92 -6.62
C HIS A 229 9.75 -12.11 -6.39
N ASP A 230 9.96 -12.94 -7.42
CA ASP A 230 10.87 -14.10 -7.31
C ASP A 230 12.36 -13.69 -7.28
N ARG A 231 12.67 -12.58 -7.95
CA ARG A 231 14.00 -11.94 -8.03
C ARG A 231 14.05 -10.66 -7.22
N ASN A 232 15.26 -10.21 -6.86
CA ASN A 232 15.36 -8.89 -6.25
C ASN A 232 14.99 -7.80 -7.27
N LEU A 233 14.19 -6.87 -6.79
CA LEU A 233 13.80 -5.66 -7.49
C LEU A 233 14.86 -4.59 -7.24
N THR A 234 15.05 -3.68 -8.20
CA THR A 234 16.10 -2.65 -8.20
C THR A 234 15.60 -1.24 -8.45
N SER A 235 14.48 -1.10 -9.15
CA SER A 235 13.78 0.18 -9.37
C SER A 235 12.32 -0.11 -9.72
N PHE A 236 11.48 0.91 -9.71
CA PHE A 236 10.13 0.78 -10.25
C PHE A 236 9.62 2.09 -10.84
N ASP A 237 8.51 2.03 -11.56
CA ASP A 237 7.71 3.21 -11.84
C ASP A 237 6.22 2.90 -11.93
N PHE A 238 5.41 3.93 -11.72
CA PHE A 238 3.98 3.87 -11.99
C PHE A 238 3.72 4.03 -13.48
N ASP A 239 2.63 3.45 -13.95
CA ASP A 239 2.00 3.95 -15.18
C ASP A 239 1.32 5.30 -14.91
N ASP A 240 1.47 6.23 -15.85
CA ASP A 240 0.96 7.60 -15.75
C ASP A 240 -0.51 7.73 -16.15
N GLU A 241 -1.05 6.75 -16.88
CA GLU A 241 -2.46 6.70 -17.28
C GLU A 241 -3.25 5.64 -16.50
N ASN A 242 -2.63 4.50 -16.20
CA ASN A 242 -3.27 3.34 -15.57
C ASN A 242 -2.78 3.07 -14.15
N ARG A 243 -3.59 3.47 -13.16
CA ARG A 243 -3.35 3.27 -11.73
C ARG A 243 -3.05 1.84 -11.30
N HIS A 244 -3.44 0.86 -12.11
CA HIS A 244 -3.30 -0.55 -11.76
C HIS A 244 -1.99 -1.15 -12.27
N LEU A 245 -1.19 -0.43 -13.05
CA LEU A 245 0.05 -0.94 -13.63
C LEU A 245 1.28 -0.35 -12.93
N ILE A 246 2.20 -1.25 -12.58
CA ILE A 246 3.51 -0.91 -12.03
C ILE A 246 4.58 -1.62 -12.84
N PHE A 247 5.62 -0.89 -13.23
CA PHE A 247 6.79 -1.43 -13.92
C PHE A 247 7.90 -1.68 -12.91
N LEU A 248 8.39 -2.91 -12.83
CA LEU A 248 9.38 -3.33 -11.84
C LEU A 248 10.69 -3.72 -12.53
N GLY A 249 11.78 -3.03 -12.21
CA GLY A 249 13.12 -3.36 -12.67
C GLY A 249 13.75 -4.43 -11.80
N CYS A 250 14.33 -5.45 -12.41
CA CYS A 250 14.89 -6.60 -11.72
C CYS A 250 16.42 -6.69 -11.83
N GLU A 251 17.03 -7.39 -10.88
CA GLU A 251 18.49 -7.62 -10.85
C GLU A 251 19.00 -8.50 -11.99
N ASP A 252 18.14 -9.35 -12.56
CA ASP A 252 18.46 -10.22 -13.70
C ASP A 252 18.29 -9.53 -15.05
N GLY A 253 17.99 -8.23 -15.05
CA GLY A 253 17.90 -7.41 -16.25
C GLY A 253 16.57 -7.46 -16.98
N LYS A 254 15.54 -8.02 -16.31
CA LYS A 254 14.16 -7.96 -16.76
C LYS A 254 13.43 -6.73 -16.23
N VAL A 255 12.35 -6.39 -16.92
CA VAL A 255 11.27 -5.52 -16.44
C VAL A 255 10.00 -6.36 -16.33
N SER A 256 9.39 -6.37 -15.16
CA SER A 256 8.13 -7.07 -14.89
C SER A 256 7.00 -6.06 -14.78
N ILE A 257 5.91 -6.27 -15.52
CA ILE A 257 4.71 -5.43 -15.47
C ILE A 257 3.73 -6.09 -14.49
N LEU A 258 3.51 -5.43 -13.36
CA LEU A 258 2.61 -5.87 -12.29
C LEU A 258 1.25 -5.21 -12.44
N ASN A 259 0.18 -5.99 -12.40
CA ASN A 259 -1.18 -5.50 -12.25
C ASN A 259 -1.62 -5.59 -10.77
N LEU A 260 -1.92 -4.44 -10.17
CA LEU A 260 -2.26 -4.29 -8.76
C LEU A 260 -3.61 -4.93 -8.39
N GLU A 261 -4.60 -4.95 -9.29
CA GLU A 261 -5.91 -5.54 -9.00
C GLU A 261 -5.84 -7.06 -8.89
N THR A 262 -5.12 -7.67 -9.83
CA THR A 262 -4.95 -9.12 -9.89
C THR A 262 -3.81 -9.63 -9.04
N ASN A 263 -2.93 -8.73 -8.57
CA ASN A 263 -1.69 -9.03 -7.85
C ASN A 263 -0.79 -10.01 -8.62
N ARG A 264 -0.71 -9.83 -9.94
CA ARG A 264 0.03 -10.73 -10.86
C ARG A 264 0.89 -9.95 -11.81
N ILE A 265 2.04 -10.53 -12.14
CA ILE A 265 2.85 -10.10 -13.27
C ILE A 265 2.10 -10.49 -14.54
N ILE A 266 1.71 -9.49 -15.34
CA ILE A 266 1.04 -9.71 -16.62
C ILE A 266 2.03 -9.96 -17.74
N GLN A 267 3.25 -9.45 -17.61
CA GLN A 267 4.31 -9.58 -18.61
C GLN A 267 5.69 -9.43 -17.98
N GLU A 268 6.67 -10.15 -18.51
CA GLU A 268 8.10 -9.93 -18.24
C GLU A 268 8.84 -9.69 -19.55
N ILE A 269 9.68 -8.66 -19.58
CA ILE A 269 10.46 -8.26 -20.75
C ILE A 269 11.94 -8.34 -20.38
N PHE A 270 12.71 -9.13 -21.11
CA PHE A 270 14.17 -9.18 -20.93
C PHE A 270 14.83 -8.02 -21.68
N VAL A 271 15.39 -7.06 -20.95
CA VAL A 271 15.90 -5.81 -21.51
C VAL A 271 17.40 -5.87 -21.77
N ALA A 272 18.16 -6.36 -20.79
CA ALA A 272 19.63 -6.40 -20.86
C ALA A 272 20.19 -7.50 -19.96
N GLY A 273 21.43 -7.94 -20.21
CA GLY A 273 22.15 -8.87 -19.33
C GLY A 273 22.70 -8.23 -18.05
N CYS A 274 22.06 -7.18 -17.51
CA CYS A 274 22.50 -6.46 -16.32
C CYS A 274 21.31 -5.89 -15.53
N PRO A 275 21.44 -5.64 -14.21
CA PRO A 275 20.37 -5.07 -13.39
C PRO A 275 19.77 -3.78 -13.96
N ILE A 276 18.43 -3.71 -13.97
CA ILE A 276 17.69 -2.49 -14.34
C ILE A 276 17.53 -1.63 -13.09
N HIS A 277 18.42 -0.65 -12.89
CA HIS A 277 18.54 0.09 -11.64
C HIS A 277 17.84 1.47 -11.63
N SER A 278 17.26 1.85 -12.77
CA SER A 278 16.44 3.05 -12.92
C SER A 278 15.39 2.80 -14.01
N ILE A 279 14.14 3.18 -13.74
CA ILE A 279 13.04 3.11 -14.70
C ILE A 279 12.33 4.47 -14.69
N CYS A 280 11.81 4.88 -15.84
CA CYS A 280 10.98 6.06 -16.00
C CYS A 280 9.89 5.78 -17.04
N LYS A 281 8.61 5.87 -16.65
CA LYS A 281 7.47 5.83 -17.58
C LYS A 281 7.17 7.25 -18.08
N ASP A 282 6.90 7.38 -19.38
CA ASP A 282 6.42 8.61 -20.00
C ASP A 282 5.48 8.27 -21.16
N ASN A 283 4.19 8.49 -20.97
CA ASN A 283 3.12 8.12 -21.89
C ASN A 283 3.26 6.67 -22.34
N GLU A 284 3.35 6.36 -23.63
CA GLU A 284 3.47 4.98 -24.13
C GLU A 284 4.87 4.37 -23.95
N ILE A 285 5.90 5.20 -23.67
CA ILE A 285 7.30 4.76 -23.66
C ILE A 285 7.75 4.46 -22.23
N LEU A 286 8.39 3.30 -22.03
CA LEU A 286 9.07 2.96 -20.79
C LEU A 286 10.59 3.03 -20.98
N TYR A 287 11.24 3.97 -20.30
CA TYR A 287 12.69 4.08 -20.28
C TYR A 287 13.27 3.28 -19.13
N CYS A 288 14.31 2.50 -19.43
CA CYS A 288 14.99 1.62 -18.50
C CYS A 288 16.50 1.85 -18.60
N ALA A 289 17.18 1.92 -17.46
CA ALA A 289 18.63 2.07 -17.42
C ALA A 289 19.29 0.92 -16.68
N GLY A 290 20.33 0.38 -17.30
CA GLY A 290 21.26 -0.58 -16.73
C GLY A 290 22.71 -0.11 -16.93
N PHE A 291 23.66 -0.92 -16.47
CA PHE A 291 25.08 -0.64 -16.70
C PHE A 291 25.45 -0.64 -18.19
N LEU A 292 24.72 -1.42 -19.01
CA LEU A 292 24.96 -1.57 -20.44
C LEU A 292 24.36 -0.43 -21.29
N GLY A 293 23.58 0.47 -20.69
CA GLY A 293 23.02 1.65 -21.35
C GLY A 293 21.58 1.95 -20.94
N VAL A 294 20.97 2.84 -21.72
CA VAL A 294 19.55 3.21 -21.62
C VAL A 294 18.79 2.55 -22.77
N TYR A 295 17.61 2.05 -22.45
CA TYR A 295 16.71 1.35 -23.36
C TYR A 295 15.35 2.01 -23.27
N LYS A 296 14.65 2.11 -24.38
CA LYS A 296 13.23 2.45 -24.42
C LYS A 296 12.45 1.23 -24.87
N ILE A 297 11.33 0.99 -24.22
CA ILE A 297 10.41 -0.09 -24.50
C ILE A 297 9.12 0.56 -24.97
N ILE A 298 8.69 0.23 -26.18
CA ILE A 298 7.44 0.69 -26.78
C ILE A 298 6.69 -0.57 -27.15
N GLU A 299 5.57 -0.81 -26.44
CA GLU A 299 4.89 -2.10 -26.46
C GLU A 299 5.87 -3.22 -26.08
N ASP A 300 6.30 -4.04 -27.05
CA ASP A 300 7.24 -5.14 -26.88
C ASP A 300 8.59 -4.91 -27.59
N ILE A 301 8.75 -3.76 -28.24
CA ILE A 301 9.95 -3.43 -29.00
C ILE A 301 10.94 -2.73 -28.07
N ILE A 302 12.12 -3.34 -27.95
CA ILE A 302 13.21 -2.83 -27.14
C ILE A 302 14.21 -2.14 -28.07
N GLU A 303 14.32 -0.83 -27.93
CA GLU A 303 15.34 -0.05 -28.63
C GLU A 303 16.35 0.45 -27.63
N LYS A 304 17.62 0.16 -27.87
CA LYS A 304 18.70 0.84 -27.14
C LYS A 304 18.67 2.30 -27.59
N VAL A 305 18.69 3.24 -26.65
CA VAL A 305 18.82 4.66 -26.96
C VAL A 305 20.27 4.87 -27.43
N GLU A 306 20.50 4.65 -28.73
CA GLU A 306 21.80 4.78 -29.36
C GLU A 306 22.15 6.25 -29.56
N GLY A 307 23.32 6.63 -29.07
CA GLY A 307 23.85 7.97 -29.29
C GLY A 307 25.17 8.12 -28.57
N ARG A 308 26.24 7.54 -29.13
CA ARG A 308 27.67 7.69 -28.75
C ARG A 308 28.11 6.84 -27.55
N PHE A 309 29.42 6.54 -27.53
CA PHE A 309 30.13 5.77 -26.51
C PHE A 309 30.04 6.46 -25.15
N TYR A 310 28.89 6.33 -24.50
CA TYR A 310 28.61 6.99 -23.25
C TYR A 310 28.65 6.01 -22.08
N PRO A 311 28.94 6.54 -20.89
CA PRO A 311 29.24 5.73 -19.72
C PRO A 311 28.03 4.98 -19.17
N VAL A 312 28.25 4.37 -18.00
CA VAL A 312 27.20 3.87 -17.11
C VAL A 312 26.16 4.97 -16.85
N CYS A 313 24.92 4.75 -17.26
CA CYS A 313 23.80 5.55 -16.80
C CYS A 313 23.62 5.30 -15.29
N THR A 314 23.52 6.36 -14.51
CA THR A 314 23.41 6.29 -13.04
C THR A 314 22.04 6.71 -12.54
N ASN A 315 21.25 7.45 -13.32
CA ASN A 315 19.94 7.93 -12.89
C ASN A 315 19.05 8.23 -14.11
N LEU A 316 17.78 7.86 -14.02
CA LEU A 316 16.69 8.40 -14.84
C LEU A 316 15.76 9.20 -13.93
N PHE A 317 15.36 10.39 -14.35
CA PHE A 317 14.43 11.25 -13.62
C PHE A 317 13.50 11.98 -14.58
N SER A 318 12.23 12.12 -14.23
CA SER A 318 11.25 12.88 -15.00
C SER A 318 10.53 13.90 -14.11
N ASP A 319 10.28 15.09 -14.68
CA ASP A 319 9.40 16.11 -14.10
C ASP A 319 8.00 16.12 -14.74
N GLY A 320 7.68 15.08 -15.53
CA GLY A 320 6.45 14.97 -16.32
C GLY A 320 6.46 15.75 -17.64
N LYS A 321 7.54 16.50 -17.94
CA LYS A 321 7.74 17.16 -19.25
C LYS A 321 9.00 16.68 -19.94
N SER A 322 10.06 16.49 -19.17
CA SER A 322 11.39 16.11 -19.65
C SER A 322 11.91 14.91 -18.88
N ILE A 323 12.56 13.99 -19.59
CA ILE A 323 13.24 12.85 -19.00
C ILE A 323 14.75 13.10 -19.07
N LEU A 324 15.35 13.18 -17.89
CA LEU A 324 16.78 13.33 -17.68
C LEU A 324 17.43 11.97 -17.47
N ALA A 325 18.38 11.63 -18.32
CA ALA A 325 19.34 10.55 -18.11
C ALA A 325 20.69 11.13 -17.67
N THR A 326 21.19 10.69 -16.52
CA THR A 326 22.51 11.08 -16.00
C THR A 326 23.49 9.95 -16.21
N PHE A 327 24.60 10.25 -16.85
CA PHE A 327 25.70 9.34 -17.13
C PHE A 327 26.96 9.74 -16.36
N ARG A 328 27.80 8.76 -16.02
CA ARG A 328 29.08 9.03 -15.33
C ARG A 328 30.23 8.28 -15.95
N ASN A 329 31.21 9.01 -16.50
CA ASN A 329 32.38 8.43 -17.17
C ASN A 329 33.43 7.88 -16.20
N GLU A 330 34.50 7.31 -16.76
CA GLU A 330 35.63 6.77 -16.00
C GLU A 330 36.33 7.84 -15.13
N SER A 331 36.29 9.12 -15.55
CA SER A 331 36.79 10.26 -14.77
C SER A 331 35.77 10.79 -13.75
N MET A 332 34.72 10.02 -13.44
CA MET A 332 33.62 10.40 -12.52
C MET A 332 32.86 11.67 -12.94
N THR A 333 33.02 12.13 -14.18
CA THR A 333 32.34 13.32 -14.71
C THR A 333 30.90 12.97 -15.08
N ALA A 334 29.97 13.77 -14.56
CA ALA A 334 28.56 13.70 -14.86
C ALA A 334 28.25 14.34 -16.22
N MET A 335 27.46 13.63 -17.01
CA MET A 335 26.92 14.09 -18.29
C MET A 335 25.42 13.86 -18.28
N HIS A 336 24.67 14.76 -18.90
CA HIS A 336 23.22 14.80 -18.82
C HIS A 336 22.65 14.75 -20.22
N TYR A 337 21.64 13.92 -20.41
CA TYR A 337 20.98 13.75 -21.69
C TYR A 337 19.47 13.82 -21.48
N LEU A 338 18.82 14.76 -22.18
CA LEU A 338 17.37 14.89 -22.15
C LEU A 338 16.78 14.05 -23.28
N LEU A 339 16.17 12.92 -22.93
CA LEU A 339 15.73 11.91 -23.89
C LEU A 339 14.66 12.46 -24.84
N ASN A 340 13.81 13.35 -24.35
CA ASN A 340 12.67 13.88 -25.11
C ASN A 340 13.10 14.95 -26.14
N THR A 341 14.27 15.58 -25.96
CA THR A 341 14.75 16.68 -26.82
C THR A 341 16.08 16.37 -27.51
N ASP A 342 16.66 15.19 -27.29
CA ASP A 342 18.00 14.79 -27.77
C ASP A 342 19.08 15.83 -27.37
N LEU A 343 18.90 16.50 -26.23
CA LEU A 343 19.83 17.51 -25.75
C LEU A 343 20.88 16.87 -24.84
N PHE A 344 22.15 17.01 -25.23
CA PHE A 344 23.29 16.56 -24.44
C PHE A 344 24.01 17.74 -23.75
N LEU A 345 24.30 17.58 -22.47
CA LEU A 345 24.96 18.55 -21.61
C LEU A 345 26.14 17.90 -20.90
N ASN A 346 27.29 18.57 -20.90
CA ASN A 346 28.43 18.21 -20.07
C ASN A 346 28.93 19.45 -19.37
N LEU A 347 28.54 19.60 -18.10
CA LEU A 347 28.94 20.74 -17.27
C LEU A 347 30.28 20.52 -16.56
N GLY A 348 30.93 19.36 -16.74
CA GLY A 348 32.21 19.02 -16.09
C GLY A 348 32.09 18.87 -14.56
N ARG A 349 30.94 18.39 -14.07
CA ARG A 349 30.71 18.17 -12.63
C ARG A 349 31.17 16.77 -12.23
N ILE A 350 31.70 16.61 -11.01
CA ILE A 350 32.25 15.34 -10.53
C ILE A 350 31.26 14.64 -9.58
N HIS A 351 30.98 13.37 -9.85
CA HIS A 351 30.14 12.48 -9.05
C HIS A 351 30.97 11.32 -8.48
N TYR A 352 31.49 11.46 -7.25
CA TYR A 352 32.19 10.35 -6.58
C TYR A 352 31.25 9.18 -6.27
N ARG A 353 29.94 9.42 -6.22
CA ARG A 353 28.90 8.41 -5.99
C ARG A 353 27.73 8.53 -6.96
N ARG A 354 26.73 7.68 -6.80
CA ARG A 354 25.46 7.77 -7.54
C ARG A 354 24.63 8.94 -6.99
N ASN A 355 24.71 10.09 -7.64
CA ASN A 355 23.85 11.23 -7.35
C ASN A 355 22.58 11.18 -8.21
N ARG A 356 21.46 11.62 -7.63
CA ARG A 356 20.15 11.70 -8.30
C ARG A 356 19.92 13.12 -8.79
N ASP A 357 20.61 13.47 -9.87
CA ASP A 357 20.40 14.75 -10.54
C ASP A 357 18.97 14.84 -11.08
N LYS A 358 18.41 16.05 -11.06
CA LYS A 358 16.99 16.31 -11.32
C LYS A 358 16.82 17.46 -12.30
N ILE A 359 15.74 17.43 -13.05
CA ILE A 359 15.30 18.55 -13.88
C ILE A 359 13.99 19.08 -13.32
N PHE A 360 13.82 20.40 -13.31
CA PHE A 360 12.54 21.02 -12.97
C PHE A 360 12.29 22.16 -13.95
N ASN A 361 11.30 22.02 -14.84
CA ASN A 361 10.85 23.08 -15.73
C ASN A 361 12.00 23.81 -16.45
N ASN A 362 12.86 23.03 -17.11
CA ASN A 362 14.06 23.45 -17.86
C ASN A 362 15.28 23.89 -17.02
N TYR A 363 15.25 23.73 -15.70
CA TYR A 363 16.41 23.90 -14.85
C TYR A 363 17.01 22.54 -14.50
N LEU A 364 18.24 22.28 -14.93
CA LEU A 364 19.01 21.11 -14.54
C LEU A 364 19.70 21.39 -13.19
N PHE A 365 19.43 20.55 -12.20
CA PHE A 365 20.10 20.53 -10.91
C PHE A 365 21.06 19.35 -10.90
N THR A 366 22.36 19.65 -10.87
CA THR A 366 23.43 18.63 -10.85
C THR A 366 24.34 18.80 -9.65
N VAL A 367 24.70 17.69 -9.02
CA VAL A 367 25.60 17.69 -7.86
C VAL A 367 27.05 17.79 -8.34
N ASP A 368 27.86 18.56 -7.63
CA ASP A 368 29.31 18.56 -7.77
C ASP A 368 29.93 18.16 -6.43
N ASP A 369 30.26 16.87 -6.28
CA ASP A 369 30.80 16.31 -5.04
C ASP A 369 32.17 16.90 -4.70
N SER A 370 32.93 17.34 -5.72
CA SER A 370 34.25 17.94 -5.52
C SER A 370 34.16 19.30 -4.83
N ASN A 371 33.14 20.09 -5.18
CA ASN A 371 32.91 21.44 -4.65
C ASN A 371 31.82 21.48 -3.56
N ARG A 372 31.19 20.34 -3.26
CA ARG A 372 30.03 20.21 -2.35
C ARG A 372 28.93 21.23 -2.67
N GLU A 373 28.57 21.30 -3.94
CA GLU A 373 27.54 22.21 -4.42
C GLU A 373 26.51 21.54 -5.31
N ILE A 374 25.29 22.08 -5.33
CA ILE A 374 24.33 21.79 -6.40
C ILE A 374 24.37 22.95 -7.37
N VAL A 375 24.71 22.66 -8.62
CA VAL A 375 24.75 23.63 -9.71
C VAL A 375 23.40 23.62 -10.42
N VAL A 376 22.79 24.80 -10.55
CA VAL A 376 21.55 24.99 -11.29
C VAL A 376 21.88 25.61 -12.64
N PHE A 377 21.62 24.86 -13.70
CA PHE A 377 21.82 25.26 -15.09
C PHE A 377 20.46 25.52 -15.76
N ASP A 378 20.29 26.72 -16.30
CA ASP A 378 19.13 27.10 -17.10
C ASP A 378 19.37 26.65 -18.54
N ILE A 379 18.59 25.68 -19.00
CA ILE A 379 18.72 25.07 -20.32
C ILE A 379 18.35 26.07 -21.42
N GLU A 380 17.34 26.91 -21.19
CA GLU A 380 16.90 27.91 -22.18
C GLU A 380 17.91 29.05 -22.31
N LYS A 381 18.44 29.54 -21.18
CA LYS A 381 19.45 30.62 -21.19
C LYS A 381 20.87 30.12 -21.37
N TRP A 382 21.07 28.80 -21.44
CA TRP A 382 22.36 28.13 -21.60
C TRP A 382 23.44 28.62 -20.61
N LYS A 383 23.09 28.74 -19.33
CA LYS A 383 24.03 29.23 -18.32
C LYS A 383 23.75 28.68 -16.94
N VAL A 384 24.81 28.60 -16.13
CA VAL A 384 24.66 28.39 -14.68
C VAL A 384 24.05 29.66 -14.08
N ILE A 385 22.92 29.51 -13.41
CA ILE A 385 22.18 30.63 -12.80
C ILE A 385 22.33 30.68 -11.27
N TYR A 386 22.66 29.56 -10.64
CA TYR A 386 22.80 29.48 -9.19
C TYR A 386 23.63 28.27 -8.74
N LYS A 387 24.16 28.36 -7.52
CA LYS A 387 24.94 27.29 -6.88
C LYS A 387 24.60 27.21 -5.39
N TYR A 388 24.05 26.09 -4.96
CA TYR A 388 23.85 25.80 -3.53
C TYR A 388 25.13 25.23 -2.94
N LYS A 389 25.93 26.05 -2.27
CA LYS A 389 27.18 25.60 -1.62
C LYS A 389 26.91 25.15 -0.19
N ILE A 390 27.30 23.94 0.16
CA ILE A 390 27.17 23.39 1.52
C ILE A 390 28.50 22.77 1.95
N ASN A 391 28.81 22.84 3.24
CA ASN A 391 30.05 22.27 3.78
C ASN A 391 29.93 20.77 4.13
N GLU A 392 28.98 20.05 3.56
CA GLU A 392 28.63 18.66 3.92
C GLU A 392 28.39 17.81 2.67
N GLU A 393 28.56 16.49 2.79
CA GLU A 393 28.28 15.55 1.68
C GLU A 393 26.78 15.61 1.28
N ILE A 394 26.48 15.93 0.01
CA ILE A 394 25.11 16.12 -0.51
C ILE A 394 24.50 14.78 -0.94
N ILE A 395 23.48 14.30 -0.21
CA ILE A 395 22.88 12.97 -0.39
C ILE A 395 21.78 12.95 -1.45
N ASP A 396 20.80 13.83 -1.31
CA ASP A 396 19.67 13.94 -2.25
C ASP A 396 19.00 15.30 -2.05
N PHE A 397 18.13 15.72 -2.96
CA PHE A 397 17.45 17.01 -2.88
C PHE A 397 16.11 16.99 -3.60
N VAL A 398 15.15 17.82 -3.19
CA VAL A 398 13.85 17.92 -3.87
C VAL A 398 13.31 19.33 -3.74
N SER A 399 12.58 19.80 -4.76
CA SER A 399 11.87 21.08 -4.73
C SER A 399 10.39 20.85 -4.54
N SER A 400 9.76 21.59 -3.62
CA SER A 400 8.31 21.85 -3.64
C SER A 400 8.04 23.12 -4.44
N GLU A 401 6.79 23.60 -4.41
CA GLU A 401 6.38 24.87 -5.05
C GLU A 401 6.96 26.11 -4.35
N ASP A 402 7.32 25.99 -3.07
CA ASP A 402 7.68 27.12 -2.19
C ASP A 402 8.99 26.93 -1.42
N LYS A 403 9.58 25.72 -1.43
CA LYS A 403 10.83 25.40 -0.72
C LYS A 403 11.70 24.42 -1.51
N PHE A 404 13.00 24.54 -1.30
CA PHE A 404 13.99 23.56 -1.75
C PHE A 404 14.60 22.83 -0.55
N PHE A 405 14.53 21.51 -0.56
CA PHE A 405 15.02 20.64 0.49
C PHE A 405 16.29 19.93 0.03
N LEU A 406 17.35 20.05 0.81
CA LEU A 406 18.66 19.49 0.53
C LEU A 406 19.10 18.57 1.67
N LEU A 407 19.10 17.27 1.41
CA LEU A 407 19.54 16.23 2.33
C LEU A 407 21.06 16.06 2.25
N THR A 408 21.70 16.10 3.40
CA THR A 408 23.15 16.00 3.58
C THR A 408 23.47 15.01 4.69
N GLU A 409 24.74 14.64 4.85
CA GLU A 409 25.18 13.76 5.95
C GLU A 409 24.85 14.31 7.35
N GLY A 410 24.80 15.65 7.50
CA GLY A 410 24.49 16.31 8.78
C GLY A 410 23.02 16.66 8.98
N GLY A 411 22.15 16.37 8.01
CA GLY A 411 20.71 16.60 8.07
C GLY A 411 20.12 17.30 6.84
N ILE A 412 19.04 18.06 7.02
CA ILE A 412 18.26 18.66 5.92
C ILE A 412 18.36 20.18 5.97
N TYR A 413 18.85 20.78 4.90
CA TYR A 413 18.81 22.22 4.66
C TYR A 413 17.51 22.57 3.93
N VAL A 414 16.83 23.61 4.37
CA VAL A 414 15.58 24.10 3.77
C VAL A 414 15.81 25.52 3.28
N PHE A 415 15.60 25.73 1.99
CA PHE A 415 15.67 27.03 1.33
C PHE A 415 14.27 27.46 0.90
N ILE A 416 14.06 28.76 0.89
CA ILE A 416 12.84 29.43 0.43
C ILE A 416 13.24 30.59 -0.48
N ASP A 417 12.26 31.28 -1.06
CA ASP A 417 12.49 32.44 -1.91
C ASP A 417 13.30 33.56 -1.23
#